data_AF-A0A7W0MZN3-F1
#
_entry.id   AF-A0A7W0MZN3-F1
#
_cell.length_a   1.000
_cell.length_b   1.000
_cell.length_c   1.000
_cell.angle_alpha   90.00
_cell.angle_beta   90.00
_cell.angle_gamma   90.00
#
_symmetry.space_group_name_H-M   'P 1'
#
loop_
_entity.id
_entity.type
_entity.pdbx_description
1 polymer ?
#
loop_
_entity_poly.entity_id
_entity_poly.type
_entity_poly.pdbx_seq_one_letter_code
_entity_poly.pdbx_strand_id
1 'polypeptide(L)'
;MLAQTRPGAKGALLFHAAFPASEFGGSWPPGVSLQIHMMEDDEWAAEDLPAARELVEAIAGAELFLYPGDRHLFADNTCWTTTRAPRHCSSNASSHS
;
A
#
# COMPACT_ATOMS: atom_id res chain seq x y z
N MET A 1 11.21 5.72 10.59
CA MET A 1 10.64 6.45 9.43
C MET A 1 10.35 7.90 9.80
N LEU A 2 10.39 8.87 8.87
CA LEU A 2 10.21 10.30 9.19
C LEU A 2 8.87 10.59 9.91
N ALA A 3 7.80 9.88 9.54
CA ALA A 3 6.51 10.00 10.21
C ALA A 3 6.53 9.54 11.68
N GLN A 4 7.47 8.66 12.05
CA GLN A 4 7.64 8.18 13.42
C GLN A 4 8.54 9.09 14.26
N THR A 5 9.53 9.75 13.65
CA THR A 5 10.57 10.48 14.39
C THR A 5 10.39 11.99 14.39
N ARG A 6 9.56 12.54 13.49
CA ARG A 6 9.34 14.00 13.39
C ARG A 6 8.11 14.43 14.20
N PRO A 7 8.28 15.28 15.24
CA PRO A 7 7.16 15.92 15.91
C PRO A 7 6.30 16.73 14.92
N GLY A 8 5.00 16.51 14.93
CA GLY A 8 4.05 17.18 14.04
C GLY A 8 3.82 16.53 12.68
N ALA A 9 4.34 15.31 12.45
CA ALA A 9 3.92 14.49 11.33
C ALA A 9 2.40 14.30 11.36
N LYS A 10 1.75 14.44 10.20
CA LYS A 10 0.29 14.27 10.06
C LYS A 10 -0.11 12.86 9.65
N GLY A 11 0.78 12.19 8.92
CA GLY A 11 0.56 10.84 8.46
C GLY A 11 1.72 10.36 7.58
N ALA A 12 1.63 9.11 7.14
CA ALA A 12 2.49 8.54 6.12
C ALA A 12 1.65 7.84 5.04
N LEU A 13 2.12 7.94 3.80
CA LEU A 13 1.63 7.15 2.68
C LEU A 13 2.78 6.29 2.19
N LEU A 14 2.62 4.98 2.24
CA LEU A 14 3.57 4.00 1.76
C LEU A 14 3.08 3.42 0.45
N PHE A 15 3.92 3.47 -0.57
CA PHE A 15 3.67 2.87 -1.85
C PHE A 15 4.73 1.80 -2.09
N HIS A 16 4.31 0.67 -2.66
CA HIS A 16 5.19 -0.41 -3.16
C HIS A 16 5.88 -1.25 -2.08
N ALA A 17 6.09 -0.71 -0.87
CA ALA A 17 6.73 -1.42 0.24
C ALA A 17 6.09 -1.07 1.58
N ALA A 18 6.13 -2.00 2.54
CA ALA A 18 5.77 -1.74 3.93
C ALA A 18 6.72 -2.44 4.87
N PHE A 19 7.02 -1.79 5.99
CA PHE A 19 7.93 -2.29 7.01
C PHE A 19 7.25 -2.26 8.36
N PRO A 20 7.49 -3.25 9.23
CA PRO A 20 6.94 -3.23 10.57
C PRO A 20 7.43 -1.98 11.32
N ALA A 21 6.62 -1.45 12.25
CA ALA A 21 6.96 -0.22 12.96
C ALA A 21 8.30 -0.34 13.71
N SER A 22 8.62 -1.55 14.19
CA SER A 22 9.85 -1.92 14.89
C SER A 22 11.11 -1.77 14.05
N GLU A 23 11.04 -1.87 12.72
CA GLU A 23 12.20 -1.79 11.81
C GLU A 23 12.96 -0.47 11.98
N PHE A 24 12.23 0.59 12.35
CA PHE A 24 12.78 1.92 12.54
C PHE A 24 12.94 2.32 14.01
N GLY A 25 12.94 1.33 14.91
CA GLY A 25 13.35 1.50 16.30
C GLY A 25 12.34 2.18 17.23
N GLY A 26 11.06 2.27 16.85
CA GLY A 26 10.03 2.91 17.68
C GLY A 26 8.60 2.44 17.40
N SER A 27 7.70 2.72 18.34
CA SER A 27 6.26 2.55 18.12
C SER A 27 5.73 3.63 17.17
N TRP A 28 4.62 3.31 16.49
CA TRP A 28 3.94 4.32 15.68
C TRP A 28 3.37 5.44 16.57
N PRO A 29 3.58 6.72 16.23
CA PRO A 29 3.09 7.80 17.08
C PRO A 29 1.56 7.88 17.09
N PRO A 30 0.94 8.17 18.25
CA PRO A 30 -0.51 8.28 18.35
C PRO A 30 -1.03 9.46 17.52
N GLY A 31 -2.11 9.24 16.77
CA GLY A 31 -2.76 10.27 15.96
C GLY A 31 -2.11 10.54 14.60
N VAL A 32 -1.11 9.74 14.19
CA VAL A 32 -0.50 9.80 12.86
C VAL A 32 -1.17 8.75 11.98
N SER A 33 -1.95 9.19 10.99
CA SER A 33 -2.62 8.28 10.05
C SER A 33 -1.62 7.59 9.12
N LEU A 34 -1.92 6.37 8.68
CA LEU A 34 -1.06 5.61 7.78
C LEU A 34 -1.90 5.06 6.63
N GLN A 35 -1.45 5.23 5.39
CA GLN A 35 -2.02 4.48 4.27
C GLN A 35 -0.93 3.70 3.56
N ILE A 36 -1.25 2.47 3.18
CA ILE A 36 -0.36 1.55 2.49
C ILE A 36 -1.02 1.18 1.16
N HIS A 37 -0.29 1.33 0.07
CA HIS A 37 -0.76 1.12 -1.29
C HIS A 37 0.14 0.09 -1.98
N MET A 38 -0.42 -1.08 -2.28
CA MET A 38 0.28 -2.21 -2.87
C MET A 38 -0.53 -2.85 -4.00
N MET A 39 0.14 -3.61 -4.85
CA MET A 39 -0.49 -4.45 -5.86
C MET A 39 -0.67 -5.87 -5.32
N GLU A 40 -1.81 -6.51 -5.62
CA GLU A 40 -2.18 -7.82 -5.07
C GLU A 40 -1.25 -8.95 -5.56
N ASP A 41 -0.88 -8.92 -6.84
CA ASP A 41 -0.07 -9.96 -7.49
C ASP A 41 1.41 -9.54 -7.64
N ASP A 42 1.85 -8.50 -6.92
CA ASP A 42 3.26 -8.09 -6.94
C ASP A 42 4.10 -9.01 -6.06
N GLU A 43 5.01 -9.76 -6.68
CA GLU A 43 5.92 -10.71 -6.01
C GLU A 43 6.74 -10.05 -4.90
N TRP A 44 7.05 -8.76 -5.03
CA TRP A 44 7.83 -8.01 -4.05
C TRP A 44 6.95 -7.53 -2.90
N ALA A 45 5.71 -7.11 -3.20
CA ALA A 45 4.73 -6.78 -2.17
C ALA A 45 4.34 -8.01 -1.34
N ALA A 46 4.38 -9.23 -1.91
CA ALA A 46 4.04 -10.45 -1.19
C ALA A 46 4.91 -10.68 0.06
N GLU A 47 6.17 -10.24 0.04
CA GLU A 47 7.07 -10.28 1.20
C GLU A 47 6.69 -9.24 2.27
N ASP A 48 6.18 -8.09 1.86
CA ASP A 48 5.84 -6.95 2.72
C ASP A 48 4.37 -6.94 3.20
N LEU A 49 3.49 -7.70 2.55
CA LEU A 49 2.06 -7.81 2.89
C LEU A 49 1.80 -8.21 4.34
N PRO A 50 2.52 -9.17 4.94
CA PRO A 50 2.37 -9.49 6.36
C PRO A 50 2.65 -8.27 7.25
N ALA A 51 3.72 -7.52 6.97
CA ALA A 51 4.06 -6.31 7.72
C ALA A 51 3.03 -5.19 7.52
N ALA A 52 2.50 -5.04 6.30
CA ALA A 52 1.42 -4.10 6.02
C ALA A 52 0.14 -4.41 6.82
N ARG A 53 -0.22 -5.69 6.93
CA ARG A 53 -1.38 -6.14 7.72
C ARG A 53 -1.17 -5.90 9.21
N GLU A 54 0.01 -6.23 9.73
CA GLU A 54 0.36 -5.96 11.14
C GLU A 54 0.25 -4.47 11.47
N LEU A 55 0.73 -3.60 10.58
CA LEU A 55 0.62 -2.16 10.75
C LEU A 55 -0.84 -1.68 10.80
N VAL A 56 -1.69 -2.18 9.91
CA VAL A 56 -3.12 -1.81 9.88
C VAL A 56 -3.85 -2.30 11.13
N GLU A 57 -3.49 -3.45 11.67
CA GLU A 57 -4.04 -3.97 12.92
C GLU A 57 -3.53 -3.19 14.15
N ALA A 58 -2.25 -2.80 14.15
CA ALA A 58 -1.61 -2.15 15.28
C ALA A 58 -1.92 -0.64 15.39
N ILE A 59 -2.21 0.04 14.28
CA ILE A 59 -2.32 1.49 14.20
C ILE A 59 -3.77 1.92 13.98
N ALA A 60 -4.34 2.62 14.96
CA ALA A 60 -5.67 3.21 14.82
C ALA A 60 -5.69 4.26 13.71
N GLY A 61 -6.44 3.99 12.63
CA GLY A 61 -6.51 4.87 11.45
C GLY A 61 -5.47 4.55 10.37
N ALA A 62 -4.87 3.37 10.42
CA ALA A 62 -4.12 2.83 9.30
C ALA A 62 -5.04 2.14 8.29
N GLU A 63 -4.76 2.32 7.00
CA GLU A 63 -5.54 1.76 5.90
C GLU A 63 -4.63 1.06 4.90
N LEU A 64 -5.02 -0.13 4.44
CA LEU A 64 -4.34 -0.86 3.36
C LEU A 64 -5.22 -0.89 2.12
N PHE A 65 -4.68 -0.43 1.01
CA PHE A 65 -5.27 -0.45 -0.31
C PHE A 65 -4.49 -1.43 -1.18
N LEU A 66 -5.19 -2.48 -1.62
CA LEU A 66 -4.70 -3.43 -2.60
C LEU A 66 -5.34 -3.14 -3.96
N TYR A 67 -4.48 -3.00 -4.97
CA TYR A 67 -4.90 -2.79 -6.34
C TYR A 67 -4.70 -4.08 -7.14
N PRO A 68 -5.63 -4.42 -8.06
CA PRO A 68 -5.45 -5.56 -8.94
C PRO A 68 -4.30 -5.28 -9.92
N GLY A 69 -3.33 -6.17 -9.99
CA GLY A 69 -2.15 -6.08 -10.84
C GLY A 69 -0.91 -6.69 -10.22
N ASP A 70 0.15 -6.82 -11.02
CA ASP A 70 1.40 -7.51 -10.70
C ASP A 70 2.62 -6.56 -10.70
N ARG A 71 2.37 -5.25 -10.79
CA ARG A 71 3.42 -4.24 -11.02
C ARG A 71 3.82 -3.55 -9.73
N HIS A 72 5.08 -3.73 -9.33
CA HIS A 72 5.64 -3.06 -8.17
C HIS A 72 5.57 -1.52 -8.23
N LEU A 73 6.13 -0.91 -9.28
CA LEU A 73 6.21 0.56 -9.43
C LEU A 73 4.97 1.18 -10.11
N PHE A 74 3.78 0.82 -9.65
CA PHE A 74 2.53 1.25 -10.31
C PHE A 74 2.24 2.77 -10.26
N ALA A 75 2.87 3.51 -9.34
CA ALA A 75 2.72 4.96 -9.24
C ALA A 75 3.73 5.72 -10.11
N ASP A 76 4.69 5.01 -10.73
CA ASP A 76 5.71 5.59 -11.60
C ASP A 76 5.26 5.55 -13.07
N ASN A 77 4.98 6.72 -13.63
CA ASN A 77 4.54 6.86 -15.02
C ASN A 77 5.68 6.73 -16.05
N THR A 78 6.93 6.64 -15.61
CA THR A 78 8.11 6.43 -16.46
C THR A 78 8.41 4.94 -16.65
N CYS A 79 7.91 4.08 -15.77
CA CYS A 79 8.07 2.63 -15.82
C CYS A 79 7.12 1.94 -16.83
N TRP A 80 6.77 2.61 -17.93
CA TRP A 80 5.79 2.10 -18.91
C TRP A 80 6.36 1.11 -19.95
N THR A 81 7.56 0.54 -19.76
CA THR A 81 8.17 -0.30 -20.81
C THR A 81 7.63 -1.76 -20.87
N THR A 82 6.75 -1.97 -21.86
CA THR A 82 6.49 -3.20 -22.68
C THR A 82 6.01 -4.49 -21.99
N THR A 83 4.69 -4.73 -21.99
CA THR A 83 4.03 -5.70 -22.89
C THR A 83 2.52 -5.44 -22.91
N ARG A 84 1.99 -5.28 -24.12
CA ARG A 84 0.57 -5.13 -24.43
C ARG A 84 -0.14 -6.49 -24.22
N ALA A 85 -1.11 -6.55 -23.33
CA ALA A 85 -2.19 -7.56 -23.37
C ALA A 85 -3.54 -6.88 -23.08
N PRO A 86 -4.64 -7.37 -23.66
CA PRO A 86 -5.71 -6.53 -24.17
C PRO A 86 -6.68 -6.06 -23.07
N ARG A 87 -7.25 -4.88 -23.31
CA ARG A 87 -8.43 -4.37 -22.62
C ARG A 87 -9.55 -5.42 -22.65
N HIS A 88 -9.82 -6.03 -21.51
CA HIS A 88 -11.16 -6.48 -21.17
C HIS A 88 -11.60 -5.76 -19.90
N CYS A 89 -12.07 -4.53 -20.08
CA CYS A 89 -12.91 -3.86 -19.11
C CYS A 89 -14.32 -4.44 -19.30
N SER A 90 -14.60 -5.60 -18.71
CA SER A 90 -15.97 -6.09 -18.62
C SER A 90 -16.63 -5.40 -17.43
N SER A 91 -17.34 -4.30 -17.75
CA SER A 91 -18.42 -3.82 -16.89
C SER A 91 -19.39 -4.95 -16.61
N ASN A 92 -19.70 -5.20 -15.34
CA ASN A 92 -21.05 -5.61 -15.01
C ASN A 92 -21.46 -5.05 -13.65
N ALA A 93 -21.86 -3.77 -13.68
CA ALA A 93 -22.77 -3.23 -12.71
C ALA A 93 -24.17 -3.79 -13.00
N SER A 94 -24.72 -4.51 -12.01
CA SER A 94 -26.11 -4.57 -11.58
C SER A 94 -27.24 -4.41 -12.62
N SER A 95 -28.16 -5.38 -12.68
CA SER A 95 -29.58 -5.14 -12.96
C SER A 95 -30.46 -6.24 -12.37
N HIS A 96 -31.47 -5.81 -11.63
CA HIS A 96 -32.49 -6.57 -10.91
C HIS A 96 -33.34 -7.51 -11.79
N SER A 97 -33.85 -8.60 -11.21
CA SER A 97 -35.29 -8.83 -10.96
C SER A 97 -35.48 -10.03 -10.05
#